data_AF-A0A1F3C7A9-F1
#
_entry.id   AF-A0A1F3C7A9-F1
#
_cell.length_a   1.000
_cell.length_b   1.000
_cell.length_c   1.000
_cell.angle_alpha   90.00
_cell.angle_beta   90.00
_cell.angle_gamma   90.00
#
_symmetry.space_group_name_H-M   'P 1'
#
loop_
_entity.id
_entity.type
_entity.pdbx_description
1 polymer ?
#
loop_
_entity_poly.entity_id
_entity_poly.type
_entity_poly.pdbx_seq_one_letter_code
_entity_poly.pdbx_strand_id
1 'polypeptide(L)'
;MDVVHVEKEPRSLRGPDGKRRRWLGTLLHLADLRSCYARVPYGDQAIFVLADAFRAVGGFPEQPLMEDVELIRRLRRVGHIRMVRSTVRVSGRRFQARPLTDFLLMNVFPLLYRLGVSPRTLARIYGDPT
;
A
#
# COMPACT_ATOMS: atom_id res chain seq x y z
N MET A 1 22.20 -2.50 0.27
CA MET A 1 21.24 -3.54 0.72
C MET A 1 20.02 -3.51 -0.18
N ASP A 2 19.51 -4.68 -0.60
CA ASP A 2 18.35 -4.78 -1.48
C ASP A 2 17.08 -5.08 -0.66
N VAL A 3 16.06 -4.23 -0.79
CA VAL A 3 14.71 -4.47 -0.28
C VAL A 3 13.90 -5.10 -1.41
N VAL A 4 13.31 -6.25 -1.17
CA VAL A 4 12.52 -6.97 -2.17
C VAL A 4 11.05 -6.63 -1.99
N HIS A 5 10.48 -6.01 -3.01
CA HIS A 5 9.07 -5.72 -3.08
C HIS A 5 8.37 -6.72 -3.99
N VAL A 6 7.30 -7.37 -3.54
CA VAL A 6 6.51 -8.30 -4.36
C VAL A 6 5.23 -7.62 -4.84
N GLU A 7 5.00 -7.69 -6.14
CA GLU A 7 3.81 -7.14 -6.81
C GLU A 7 2.53 -7.84 -6.31
N LYS A 8 1.37 -7.22 -6.51
CA LYS A 8 0.08 -7.88 -6.21
C LYS A 8 -0.38 -8.68 -7.41
N GLU A 9 -0.97 -9.86 -7.18
CA GLU A 9 -1.89 -10.38 -8.20
C GLU A 9 -3.07 -9.40 -8.31
N PRO A 10 -3.60 -9.16 -9.52
CA PRO A 10 -4.83 -8.41 -9.66
C PRO A 10 -5.92 -9.07 -8.82
N ARG A 11 -6.48 -8.35 -7.82
CA ARG A 11 -7.42 -8.95 -6.86
C ARG A 11 -8.54 -9.66 -7.63
N SER A 12 -8.89 -10.88 -7.21
CA SER A 12 -10.05 -11.60 -7.73
C SER A 12 -11.32 -10.76 -7.55
N LEU A 13 -11.86 -10.25 -8.66
CA LEU A 13 -13.06 -9.40 -8.72
C LEU A 13 -14.37 -10.20 -8.69
N ARG A 14 -14.44 -11.27 -7.89
CA ARG A 14 -15.74 -11.88 -7.57
C ARG A 14 -16.33 -11.13 -6.38
N GLY A 15 -17.36 -10.33 -6.64
CA GLY A 15 -18.22 -9.83 -5.58
C GLY A 15 -19.01 -10.97 -4.94
N PRO A 16 -19.60 -10.76 -3.76
CA PRO A 16 -20.44 -11.76 -3.07
C PRO A 16 -21.60 -12.26 -3.94
N ASP A 17 -22.06 -11.46 -4.91
CA ASP A 17 -23.18 -11.78 -5.82
C ASP A 17 -22.76 -12.54 -7.10
N GLY A 18 -21.49 -12.93 -7.25
CA GLY A 18 -20.97 -13.64 -8.44
C GLY A 18 -20.91 -12.82 -9.75
N LYS A 19 -21.47 -11.61 -9.79
CA LYS A 19 -21.47 -10.72 -10.97
C LYS A 19 -20.16 -9.91 -11.09
N ARG A 20 -19.50 -10.03 -12.25
CA ARG A 20 -18.25 -9.35 -12.59
C ARG A 20 -18.53 -7.87 -12.95
N ARG A 21 -18.40 -6.95 -12.00
CA ARG A 21 -18.56 -5.50 -12.26
C ARG A 21 -17.30 -4.95 -12.94
N ARG A 22 -17.35 -4.75 -14.27
CA ARG A 22 -16.20 -4.29 -15.09
C ARG A 22 -15.56 -2.99 -14.58
N TRP A 23 -16.35 -2.02 -14.12
CA TRP A 23 -15.86 -0.72 -13.67
C TRP A 23 -15.06 -0.77 -12.35
N LEU A 24 -15.40 -1.70 -11.45
CA LEU A 24 -14.60 -1.96 -10.23
C LEU A 24 -13.20 -2.46 -10.58
N GLY A 25 -13.09 -3.28 -11.64
CA GLY A 25 -11.80 -3.77 -12.13
C GLY A 25 -10.93 -2.67 -12.72
N THR A 26 -11.52 -1.72 -13.45
CA THR A 26 -10.77 -0.59 -14.00
C THR A 26 -10.22 0.32 -12.90
N LEU A 27 -11.02 0.66 -11.89
CA LEU A 27 -10.55 1.46 -10.75
C LEU A 27 -9.46 0.75 -9.96
N LEU A 28 -9.61 -0.55 -9.73
CA LEU A 28 -8.60 -1.35 -9.04
C LEU A 28 -7.30 -1.42 -9.85
N HIS A 29 -7.38 -1.70 -11.15
CA HIS A 29 -6.19 -1.73 -12.01
C HIS A 29 -5.47 -0.39 -12.07
N LEU A 30 -6.20 0.74 -12.12
CA LEU A 30 -5.58 2.06 -12.08
C LEU A 30 -4.89 2.34 -10.73
N ALA A 31 -5.49 1.90 -9.62
CA ALA A 31 -4.87 2.02 -8.30
C ALA A 31 -3.60 1.16 -8.17
N ASP A 32 -3.66 -0.09 -8.64
CA ASP A 32 -2.52 -1.02 -8.63
C ASP A 32 -1.40 -0.53 -9.56
N LEU A 33 -1.71 -0.10 -10.78
CA LEU A 33 -0.75 0.45 -11.75
C LEU A 33 -0.02 1.67 -11.21
N ARG A 34 -0.73 2.58 -10.51
CA ARG A 34 -0.10 3.72 -9.85
C ARG A 34 0.84 3.28 -8.73
N SER A 35 0.44 2.28 -7.92
CA SER A 35 1.29 1.74 -6.85
C SER A 35 2.60 1.20 -7.42
N CYS A 36 2.53 0.49 -8.56
CA CYS A 36 3.69 0.01 -9.28
C CYS A 36 4.55 1.16 -9.86
N TYR A 37 3.92 2.22 -10.38
CA TYR A 37 4.66 3.35 -10.98
C TYR A 37 5.28 4.29 -9.93
N ALA A 38 4.64 4.47 -8.77
CA ALA A 38 5.12 5.37 -7.73
C ALA A 38 6.37 4.85 -6.98
N ARG A 39 6.75 3.57 -7.16
CA ARG A 39 7.91 2.91 -6.51
C ARG A 39 7.97 3.10 -4.99
N VAL A 40 6.81 3.32 -4.37
CA VAL A 40 6.63 3.35 -2.93
C VAL A 40 5.60 2.28 -2.68
N PRO A 41 6.03 1.06 -2.32
CA PRO A 41 5.06 0.06 -1.95
C PRO A 41 4.28 0.48 -0.69
N TYR A 42 2.99 0.20 -0.60
CA TYR A 42 2.23 0.46 0.63
C TYR A 42 1.05 -0.50 0.80
N GLY A 43 0.73 -0.78 2.06
CA GLY A 43 -0.36 -1.65 2.49
C GLY A 43 -0.14 -3.08 2.03
N ASP A 44 -1.15 -3.65 1.35
CA ASP A 44 -1.18 -5.07 1.00
C ASP A 44 -0.16 -5.52 -0.08
N GLN A 45 0.83 -4.69 -0.43
CA GLN A 45 1.90 -5.12 -1.31
C GLN A 45 3.02 -5.68 -0.42
N ALA A 46 3.25 -6.99 -0.44
CA ALA A 46 4.16 -7.64 0.52
C ALA A 46 5.58 -7.04 0.44
N ILE A 47 6.10 -6.63 1.60
CA ILE A 47 7.43 -6.01 1.76
C ILE A 47 8.35 -7.05 2.39
N PHE A 48 9.44 -7.39 1.70
CA PHE A 48 10.48 -8.27 2.22
C PHE A 48 11.78 -7.48 2.41
N VAL A 49 12.32 -7.54 3.62
CA VAL A 49 13.54 -6.83 4.02
C VAL A 49 14.46 -7.77 4.76
N LEU A 50 15.77 -7.57 4.61
CA LEU A 50 16.76 -8.23 5.46
C LEU A 50 16.56 -7.79 6.91
N ALA A 51 16.64 -8.74 7.85
CA ALA A 51 16.45 -8.47 9.27
C ALA A 51 17.41 -7.38 9.79
N ASP A 52 18.66 -7.40 9.33
CA ASP A 52 19.66 -6.40 9.72
C ASP A 52 19.34 -5.01 9.17
N ALA A 53 18.83 -4.93 7.94
CA ALA A 53 18.39 -3.67 7.35
C ALA A 53 17.19 -3.08 8.12
N PHE A 54 16.23 -3.94 8.50
CA PHE A 54 15.07 -3.55 9.30
C PHE A 54 15.49 -3.02 10.68
N ARG A 55 16.41 -3.71 11.35
CA ARG A 55 16.97 -3.26 12.64
C ARG A 55 17.78 -1.98 12.51
N ALA A 56 18.57 -1.84 11.44
CA ALA A 56 19.39 -0.66 11.19
C ALA A 56 18.56 0.62 10.97
N VAL A 57 17.33 0.51 10.44
CA VAL A 57 16.41 1.66 10.28
C VAL A 57 15.49 1.89 11.47
N GLY A 58 15.66 1.13 12.57
CA GLY A 58 14.84 1.25 13.78
C GLY A 58 13.45 0.62 13.67
N GLY A 59 13.25 -0.30 12.72
CA GLY A 59 11.98 -1.00 12.53
C GLY A 59 10.82 -0.10 12.07
N PHE A 60 9.60 -0.54 12.37
CA PHE A 60 8.40 0.25 12.06
C PHE A 60 8.33 1.51 12.93
N PRO A 61 8.02 2.68 12.33
CA PRO A 61 7.78 3.89 13.10
C PRO A 61 6.51 3.78 13.93
N GLU A 62 6.54 4.35 15.14
CA GLU A 62 5.36 4.51 15.99
C GLU A 62 4.48 5.64 15.43
N GLN A 63 3.67 5.31 14.42
CA GLN A 63 2.70 6.22 13.83
C GLN A 63 1.41 5.47 13.46
N PRO A 64 0.24 6.13 13.56
CA PRO A 64 -1.05 5.46 13.40
C PRO A 64 -1.43 5.13 11.95
N LEU A 65 -0.71 5.71 10.98
CA LEU A 65 -0.96 5.49 9.56
C LEU A 65 0.30 5.79 8.75
N MET A 66 0.43 5.18 7.57
CA MET A 66 1.56 5.38 6.64
C MET A 66 2.90 4.83 7.18
N GLU A 67 2.85 3.94 8.16
CA GLU A 67 4.01 3.33 8.79
C GLU A 67 4.89 2.57 7.80
N ASP A 68 4.28 1.88 6.84
CA ASP A 68 4.94 1.16 5.76
C ASP A 68 5.58 2.11 4.75
N VAL A 69 4.93 3.23 4.41
CA VAL A 69 5.51 4.28 3.55
C VAL A 69 6.77 4.87 4.20
N GLU A 70 6.73 5.12 5.50
CA GLU A 70 7.85 5.67 6.24
C GLU A 70 8.97 4.63 6.43
N LEU A 71 8.64 3.36 6.68
CA LEU A 71 9.62 2.27 6.71
C LEU A 71 10.38 2.19 5.38
N ILE A 72 9.66 2.22 4.26
CA ILE A 72 10.25 2.23 2.91
C ILE A 72 11.11 3.46 2.69
N ARG A 73 10.67 4.65 3.14
CA ARG A 73 11.46 5.88 3.06
C ARG A 73 12.79 5.75 3.82
N ARG A 74 12.79 5.15 5.02
CA ARG A 74 14.01 4.90 5.80
C ARG A 74 14.92 3.88 5.12
N LEU A 75 14.35 2.78 4.62
CA LEU A 75 15.09 1.73 3.90
C LEU A 75 15.76 2.24 2.63
N ARG A 76 15.12 3.18 1.90
CA ARG A 76 15.71 3.86 0.73
C ARG A 76 16.94 4.69 1.06
N ARG A 77 17.14 5.10 2.31
CA ARG A 77 18.34 5.85 2.72
C ARG A 77 19.54 4.93 2.94
N VAL A 78 19.30 3.66 3.23
CA VAL A 78 20.35 2.66 3.56
C VAL A 78 20.55 1.61 2.46
N GLY A 79 19.76 1.66 1.39
CA GLY A 79 19.80 0.68 0.32
C GLY A 79 18.88 0.96 -0.86
N HIS A 80 18.85 0.00 -1.79
CA HIS A 80 18.03 0.04 -2.99
C HIS A 80 16.77 -0.81 -2.80
N ILE A 81 15.66 -0.35 -3.36
CA ILE A 81 14.43 -1.14 -3.41
C ILE A 81 14.31 -1.76 -4.80
N ARG A 82 14.16 -3.08 -4.85
CA ARG A 82 13.90 -3.85 -6.06
C ARG A 82 12.47 -4.35 -6.07
N MET A 83 11.79 -4.18 -7.18
CA MET A 83 10.51 -4.85 -7.41
C MET A 83 10.75 -6.20 -8.05
N VAL A 84 10.21 -7.25 -7.44
CA VAL A 84 10.21 -8.61 -7.94
C VAL A 84 8.88 -8.86 -8.62
N ARG A 85 8.95 -9.41 -9.83
CA ARG A 85 7.81 -9.86 -10.63
C ARG A 85 7.22 -11.15 -10.07
N SER A 86 6.71 -11.07 -8.85
CA SER A 86 5.95 -12.11 -8.19
C SER A 86 4.71 -11.47 -7.60
N THR A 87 3.69 -12.27 -7.36
CA THR A 87 2.36 -11.78 -7.08
C THR A 87 1.83 -12.32 -5.76
N VAL A 88 1.42 -11.44 -4.84
CA VAL A 88 0.74 -11.85 -3.60
C VAL A 88 -0.77 -11.72 -3.75
N ARG A 89 -1.49 -12.76 -3.30
CA ARG A 89 -2.95 -12.76 -3.24
C ARG A 89 -3.42 -12.05 -1.98
N VAL A 90 -4.18 -10.97 -2.16
CA VAL A 90 -4.73 -10.20 -1.03
C VAL A 90 -6.25 -10.16 -1.07
N SER A 91 -6.86 -10.18 0.11
CA SER A 91 -8.31 -10.14 0.27
C SER A 91 -8.85 -8.77 -0.12
N GLY A 92 -9.73 -8.73 -1.13
CA GLY A 92 -10.35 -7.49 -1.61
C GLY A 92 -11.58 -7.03 -0.79
N ARG A 93 -11.90 -7.67 0.34
CA ARG A 93 -13.16 -7.48 1.08
C ARG A 93 -13.45 -6.00 1.42
N ARG A 94 -12.46 -5.26 1.94
CA ARG A 94 -12.60 -3.83 2.29
C ARG A 94 -12.89 -2.97 1.05
N PHE A 95 -12.13 -3.18 -0.02
CA PHE A 95 -12.31 -2.47 -1.28
C PHE A 95 -13.66 -2.78 -1.94
N GLN A 96 -14.14 -4.03 -1.82
CA GLN A 96 -15.47 -4.40 -2.33
C GLN A 96 -16.60 -3.71 -1.53
N ALA A 97 -16.40 -3.47 -0.24
CA ALA A 97 -17.37 -2.77 0.59
C ALA A 97 -17.40 -1.26 0.31
N ARG A 98 -16.25 -0.62 0.04
CA ARG A 98 -16.14 0.84 -0.18
C ARG A 98 -15.20 1.22 -1.33
N PRO A 99 -15.51 0.88 -2.59
CA PRO A 99 -14.57 0.96 -3.71
C PRO A 99 -14.13 2.38 -4.08
N LEU A 100 -15.05 3.36 -4.03
CA LEU A 100 -14.72 4.75 -4.36
C LEU A 100 -13.91 5.42 -3.25
N THR A 101 -14.31 5.19 -2.00
CA THR A 101 -13.61 5.69 -0.80
C THR A 101 -12.19 5.11 -0.78
N ASP A 102 -12.04 3.78 -0.81
CA ASP A 102 -10.72 3.15 -0.80
C ASP A 102 -9.86 3.60 -1.99
N PHE A 103 -10.43 3.76 -3.18
CA PHE A 103 -9.71 4.30 -4.34
C PHE A 103 -9.17 5.72 -4.08
N LEU A 104 -10.01 6.63 -3.56
CA LEU A 104 -9.58 7.99 -3.23
C LEU A 104 -8.51 7.97 -2.13
N LEU A 105 -8.73 7.21 -1.06
CA LEU A 105 -7.82 7.11 0.07
C LEU A 105 -6.44 6.61 -0.36
N MET A 106 -6.39 5.53 -1.16
CA MET A 106 -5.14 4.96 -1.69
C MET A 106 -4.38 5.93 -2.61
N ASN A 107 -5.05 6.90 -3.22
CA ASN A 107 -4.43 7.90 -4.10
C ASN A 107 -3.99 9.16 -3.35
N VAL A 108 -4.86 9.68 -2.49
CA VAL A 108 -4.74 10.98 -1.83
C VAL A 108 -3.84 10.89 -0.60
N PHE A 109 -3.98 9.88 0.25
CA PHE A 109 -3.23 9.84 1.51
C PHE A 109 -1.70 9.77 1.34
N PRO A 110 -1.13 8.95 0.42
CA PRO A 110 0.31 8.99 0.18
C PRO A 110 0.79 10.33 -0.41
N LEU A 111 -0.09 11.08 -1.08
CA LEU A 111 0.24 12.43 -1.55
C LEU A 111 0.26 13.42 -0.38
N LEU A 112 -0.78 13.43 0.45
CA LEU A 112 -0.85 14.29 1.64
C LEU A 112 0.30 14.03 2.61
N TYR A 113 0.66 12.76 2.83
CA TYR A 113 1.81 12.41 3.65
C TYR A 113 3.12 12.96 3.08
N ARG A 114 3.32 12.86 1.75
CA ARG A 114 4.49 13.45 1.07
C ARG A 114 4.51 14.98 1.13
N LEU A 115 3.34 15.63 1.18
CA LEU A 115 3.20 17.06 1.38
C LEU A 115 3.39 17.50 2.84
N GLY A 116 3.66 16.57 3.77
CA GLY A 116 3.97 16.88 5.17
C GLY A 116 2.77 16.85 6.11
N VAL A 117 1.60 16.39 5.66
CA VAL A 117 0.46 16.18 6.56
C VAL A 117 0.79 15.07 7.55
N SER A 118 0.59 15.34 8.84
CA SER A 118 0.97 14.39 9.89
C SER A 118 0.15 13.10 9.85
N PRO A 119 0.77 11.92 10.11
CA PRO A 119 0.08 10.62 10.20
C PRO A 119 -1.16 10.64 11.08
N ARG A 120 -1.10 11.35 12.21
CA ARG A 120 -2.22 11.50 13.15
C ARG A 120 -3.42 12.23 12.53
N THR A 121 -3.17 13.18 11.63
CA THR A 121 -4.24 13.88 10.92
C THR A 121 -4.85 12.99 9.85
N LEU A 122 -4.01 12.24 9.12
CA LEU A 122 -4.49 11.27 8.14
C LEU A 122 -5.32 10.16 8.81
N ALA A 123 -4.90 9.67 9.98
CA ALA A 123 -5.65 8.69 10.77
C ALA A 123 -7.02 9.23 11.22
N ARG A 124 -7.09 10.49 11.67
CA ARG A 124 -8.38 11.14 12.00
C ARG A 124 -9.33 11.25 10.80
N ILE A 125 -8.80 11.53 9.60
CA ILE A 125 -9.59 11.61 8.37
C ILE A 125 -9.99 10.21 7.89
N TYR A 126 -9.12 9.21 8.07
CA TYR A 126 -9.40 7.83 7.73
C TYR A 126 -10.57 7.27 8.57
N GLY A 127 -10.72 7.74 9.81
CA GLY A 127 -11.71 7.24 10.76
C GLY A 127 -11.26 5.90 11.33
N ASP A 128 -11.40 5.74 12.64
CA ASP A 128 -10.88 4.58 13.37
C ASP A 128 -11.32 3.27 12.70
N PRO A 129 -10.40 2.42 12.20
CA PRO A 129 -10.75 1.10 11.70
C PRO A 129 -10.96 0.17 12.89
N THR A 130 -12.11 0.28 13.55
CA THR A 130 -12.64 -0.82 14.36
C THR A 130 -13.58 -1.67 13.51
#